data_AF-A0A849V8F3-F1
#
_entry.id   AF-A0A849V8F3-F1
#
_cell.length_a   1.000
_cell.length_b   1.000
_cell.length_c   1.000
_cell.angle_alpha   90.00
_cell.angle_beta   90.00
_cell.angle_gamma   90.00
#
_symmetry.space_group_name_H-M   'P 1'
#
loop_
_entity.id
_entity.type
_entity.pdbx_description
1 polymer ?
#
loop_
_entity_poly.entity_id
_entity_poly.type
_entity_poly.pdbx_seq_one_letter_code
_entity_poly.pdbx_strand_id
1 'polypeptide(L)'
;MFRNKWKISFFVSILLLISSNLYWLIALIDQGVTNTYLSYEYDDANKSIKSLGELIVKGAAEYNQKDILHLLRQANPDSFIVEEENVIITEFARFTFDNGKLVNVQ
;
A
#
# COMPACT_ATOMS: atom_id res chain seq x y z
N MET A 1 -10.47 -55.96 21.28
CA MET A 1 -11.26 -54.71 21.40
C MET A 1 -10.65 -53.89 22.53
N PHE A 2 -9.99 -52.77 22.23
CA PHE A 2 -9.20 -52.00 23.20
C PHE A 2 -9.99 -51.68 24.49
N ARG A 3 -9.54 -52.20 25.63
CA ARG A 3 -10.09 -51.90 26.97
C ARG A 3 -9.55 -50.54 27.38
N ASN A 4 -10.43 -49.57 27.65
CA ASN A 4 -10.17 -48.14 27.96
C ASN A 4 -10.14 -47.14 26.78
N LYS A 5 -10.99 -47.32 25.76
CA LYS A 5 -11.13 -46.37 24.62
C LYS A 5 -11.23 -44.90 25.06
N TRP A 6 -12.00 -44.60 26.11
CA TRP A 6 -12.16 -43.24 26.63
C TRP A 6 -10.84 -42.60 27.09
N LYS A 7 -9.96 -43.37 27.74
CA LYS A 7 -8.66 -42.86 28.19
C LYS A 7 -7.75 -42.52 26.99
N ILE A 8 -7.75 -43.37 25.97
CA ILE A 8 -6.97 -43.13 24.75
C ILE A 8 -7.49 -41.90 24.02
N SER A 9 -8.81 -41.78 23.82
CA SER A 9 -9.42 -40.59 23.22
C SER A 9 -9.10 -39.32 24.00
N PHE A 10 -9.11 -39.38 25.34
CA PHE A 10 -8.75 -38.23 26.19
C PHE A 10 -7.32 -37.75 25.94
N PHE A 11 -6.33 -38.66 25.93
CA PHE A 11 -4.94 -38.27 25.66
C PHE A 11 -4.71 -37.81 24.22
N VAL A 12 -5.39 -38.41 23.24
CA VAL A 12 -5.34 -37.95 21.84
C VAL A 12 -5.93 -36.55 21.70
N SER A 13 -7.06 -36.27 22.33
CA SER A 13 -7.65 -34.92 22.32
C SER A 13 -6.76 -33.88 22.97
N ILE A 14 -6.07 -34.22 24.07
CA ILE A 14 -5.07 -33.34 24.69
C ILE A 14 -3.92 -33.05 23.73
N LEU A 15 -3.38 -34.09 23.09
CA LEU A 15 -2.29 -33.93 22.13
C LEU A 15 -2.71 -33.01 20.97
N LEU A 16 -3.88 -33.26 20.38
CA LEU A 16 -4.43 -32.44 19.31
C LEU A 16 -4.66 -30.99 19.76
N LEU A 17 -5.16 -30.78 20.98
CA LEU A 17 -5.38 -29.45 21.53
C LEU A 17 -4.05 -28.69 21.66
N ILE A 18 -3.02 -29.34 22.21
CA ILE A 18 -1.69 -28.74 22.37
C ILE A 18 -1.09 -28.42 21.00
N SER A 19 -1.09 -29.37 20.06
CA SER A 19 -0.53 -29.18 18.73
C SER A 19 -1.27 -28.09 17.95
N SER A 20 -2.60 -28.02 18.05
CA SER A 20 -3.40 -26.99 17.40
C SER A 20 -3.10 -25.60 17.96
N ASN A 21 -3.01 -25.45 19.28
CA ASN A 21 -2.68 -24.15 19.88
C ASN A 21 -1.25 -23.72 19.53
N LEU A 22 -0.29 -24.66 19.51
CA LEU A 22 1.09 -24.36 19.12
C LEU A 22 1.17 -23.92 17.66
N TYR A 23 0.43 -24.57 16.76
CA TYR A 23 0.33 -24.16 15.36
C TYR A 23 -0.22 -22.73 15.24
N TRP A 24 -1.33 -22.43 15.92
CA TRP A 24 -1.91 -21.08 15.89
C TRP A 24 -0.97 -20.01 16.45
N LEU A 25 -0.21 -20.33 17.50
CA LEU A 25 0.77 -19.41 18.06
C LEU A 25 1.87 -19.08 17.05
N ILE A 26 2.42 -20.10 16.37
CA ILE A 26 3.45 -19.89 15.33
C ILE A 26 2.87 -19.08 14.16
N ALA A 27 1.67 -19.42 13.69
CA ALA A 27 1.00 -18.72 12.60
C ALA A 27 0.73 -17.24 12.94
N LEU A 28 0.35 -16.94 14.19
CA LEU A 28 0.16 -15.56 14.65
C LEU A 28 1.48 -14.76 14.68
N ILE A 29 2.58 -15.38 15.11
CA ILE A 29 3.90 -14.74 15.08
C ILE A 29 4.29 -14.44 13.64
N ASP A 30 4.16 -15.41 12.73
CA ASP A 30 4.52 -15.25 11.32
C ASP A 30 3.72 -14.14 10.63
N GLN A 31 2.41 -14.08 10.89
CA GLN A 31 1.55 -12.99 10.41
C GLN A 31 1.95 -11.64 11.01
N GLY A 32 2.28 -11.60 12.32
CA GLY A 32 2.72 -10.37 12.98
C GLY A 32 4.02 -9.83 12.38
N VAL A 33 4.99 -10.70 12.12
CA VAL A 33 6.26 -10.36 11.49
C VAL A 33 6.04 -9.90 10.05
N THR A 34 5.28 -10.65 9.26
CA THR A 34 4.97 -10.31 7.86
C THR A 34 4.27 -8.96 7.76
N ASN A 35 3.25 -8.72 8.58
CA ASN A 35 2.54 -7.43 8.60
C ASN A 35 3.47 -6.28 8.99
N THR A 36 4.41 -6.52 9.91
CA THR A 36 5.39 -5.52 10.30
C THR A 36 6.29 -5.16 9.11
N TYR A 37 6.87 -6.14 8.43
CA TYR A 37 7.71 -5.87 7.25
C TYR A 37 6.94 -5.17 6.12
N LEU A 38 5.72 -5.63 5.82
CA LEU A 38 4.87 -4.97 4.84
C LEU A 38 4.57 -3.52 5.24
N SER A 39 4.30 -3.26 6.52
CA SER A 39 4.04 -1.89 6.98
C SER A 39 5.25 -0.96 6.81
N TYR A 40 6.46 -1.47 7.06
CA TYR A 40 7.70 -0.72 6.81
C TYR A 40 7.92 -0.46 5.32
N GLU A 41 7.70 -1.46 4.47
CA GLU A 41 7.84 -1.31 3.02
C GLU A 41 6.85 -0.29 2.45
N TYR A 42 5.60 -0.31 2.90
CA TYR A 42 4.61 0.70 2.51
C TYR A 42 4.96 2.10 3.01
N ASP A 43 5.48 2.24 4.23
CA ASP A 43 5.91 3.53 4.77
C ASP A 43 7.08 4.11 3.97
N ASP A 44 8.08 3.29 3.63
CA ASP A 44 9.22 3.70 2.81
C ASP A 44 8.81 4.02 1.36
N ALA A 45 7.90 3.25 0.77
CA ALA A 45 7.31 3.56 -0.53
C ALA A 45 6.56 4.90 -0.51
N ASN A 46 5.73 5.13 0.51
CA ASN A 46 4.99 6.39 0.67
C ASN A 46 5.91 7.59 0.89
N LYS A 47 6.98 7.43 1.69
CA LYS A 47 8.01 8.47 1.86
C LYS A 47 8.70 8.80 0.53
N SER A 48 9.00 7.77 -0.27
CA SER A 48 9.64 7.95 -1.58
C SER A 48 8.71 8.67 -2.55
N ILE A 49 7.44 8.24 -2.65
CA ILE A 49 6.42 8.89 -3.47
C ILE A 49 6.25 10.35 -3.05
N LYS A 50 6.15 10.62 -1.75
CA LYS A 50 6.04 11.98 -1.22
C LYS A 50 7.26 12.83 -1.57
N SER A 51 8.47 12.30 -1.39
CA SER A 51 9.70 13.04 -1.71
C SER A 51 9.81 13.35 -3.20
N LEU A 52 9.42 12.41 -4.07
CA LEU A 52 9.36 12.61 -5.51
C LEU A 52 8.28 13.64 -5.90
N GLY A 53 7.10 13.57 -5.29
CA GLY A 53 6.03 14.54 -5.48
C GLY A 53 6.48 15.96 -5.09
N GLU A 54 7.15 16.12 -3.95
CA GLU A 54 7.72 17.40 -3.53
C GLU A 54 8.81 17.90 -4.48
N LEU A 55 9.63 17.00 -5.03
CA LEU A 55 10.64 17.35 -6.03
C LEU A 55 9.98 17.84 -7.33
N ILE A 56 8.93 17.16 -7.79
CA ILE A 56 8.14 17.57 -8.96
C ILE A 56 7.53 18.95 -8.71
N VAL A 57 6.90 19.18 -7.57
CA VAL A 57 6.33 20.49 -7.19
C VAL A 57 7.38 21.60 -7.26
N LYS A 58 8.58 21.37 -6.70
CA LYS A 58 9.68 22.34 -6.74
C LYS A 58 10.20 22.59 -8.16
N GLY A 59 10.36 21.53 -8.96
CA GLY A 59 10.80 21.63 -10.35
C GLY A 59 9.74 22.26 -11.27
N ALA A 60 8.47 22.13 -10.90
CA ALA A 60 7.32 22.65 -11.62
C ALA A 60 6.90 24.08 -11.20
N ALA A 61 7.66 24.76 -10.34
CA ALA A 61 7.24 26.02 -9.70
C ALA A 61 6.86 27.17 -10.67
N GLU A 62 7.42 27.14 -11.89
CA GLU A 62 7.18 28.12 -12.96
C GLU A 62 6.10 27.69 -13.95
N TYR A 63 5.61 26.45 -13.85
CA TYR A 63 4.63 25.88 -14.77
C TYR A 63 3.21 26.06 -14.22
N ASN A 64 2.30 26.40 -15.11
CA ASN A 64 0.87 26.44 -14.80
C ASN A 64 0.20 25.08 -15.12
N GLN A 65 -1.06 24.93 -14.74
CA GLN A 65 -1.83 23.70 -14.98
C GLN A 65 -1.84 23.24 -16.45
N LYS A 66 -1.94 24.17 -17.41
CA LYS A 66 -1.96 23.83 -18.84
C LYS A 66 -0.60 23.33 -19.32
N ASP A 67 0.48 23.91 -18.82
CA ASP A 67 1.83 23.46 -19.17
C ASP A 67 2.06 22.04 -18.64
N ILE A 68 1.64 21.76 -17.40
CA ILE A 68 1.71 20.41 -16.81
C ILE A 68 0.85 19.43 -17.59
N LEU A 69 -0.38 19.80 -17.96
CA LEU A 69 -1.23 18.96 -18.79
C LEU A 69 -0.57 18.63 -20.14
N HIS A 70 0.07 19.63 -20.76
CA HIS A 70 0.78 19.45 -22.02
C HIS A 70 1.95 18.47 -21.87
N LEU A 71 2.75 18.61 -20.81
CA LEU A 71 3.85 17.69 -20.51
C LEU A 71 3.36 16.26 -20.25
N LEU A 72 2.25 16.09 -19.53
CA LEU A 72 1.65 14.77 -19.29
C LEU A 72 1.19 14.12 -20.59
N ARG A 73 0.52 14.87 -21.47
CA ARG A 73 0.10 14.41 -22.80
C ARG A 73 1.28 14.12 -23.72
N GLN A 74 2.37 14.89 -23.61
CA GLN A 74 3.59 14.64 -24.38
C GLN A 74 4.30 13.36 -23.91
N ALA A 75 4.34 13.13 -22.60
CA ALA A 75 5.00 11.96 -22.02
C ALA A 75 4.22 10.67 -22.29
N ASN A 76 2.89 10.71 -22.22
CA ASN A 76 2.03 9.56 -22.53
C ASN A 76 0.77 9.99 -23.30
N PRO A 77 0.83 10.03 -24.65
CA PRO A 77 -0.25 10.53 -25.49
C PRO A 77 -1.58 9.79 -25.32
N ASP A 78 -1.50 8.46 -25.12
CA ASP A 78 -2.66 7.58 -25.08
C ASP A 78 -3.26 7.47 -23.66
N SER A 79 -2.66 8.12 -22.66
CA SER A 79 -3.13 8.05 -21.28
C SER A 79 -4.51 8.66 -21.10
N PHE A 80 -5.35 8.02 -20.29
CA PHE A 80 -6.58 8.62 -19.82
C PHE A 80 -6.23 9.69 -18.77
N ILE A 81 -6.60 10.94 -19.05
CA ILE A 81 -6.38 12.08 -18.15
C ILE A 81 -7.70 12.80 -17.95
N VAL A 82 -8.07 13.00 -16.69
CA VAL A 82 -9.20 13.82 -16.28
C VAL A 82 -8.68 15.18 -15.83
N GLU A 83 -9.23 16.24 -16.42
CA GLU A 83 -8.93 17.63 -16.06
C GLU A 83 -10.15 18.23 -15.36
N GLU A 84 -9.94 18.72 -14.15
CA GLU A 84 -10.91 19.48 -13.34
C GLU A 84 -10.34 20.87 -13.04
N GLU A 85 -11.13 21.75 -12.41
CA GLU A 85 -10.79 23.17 -12.21
C GLU A 85 -9.43 23.39 -11.55
N ASN A 86 -9.06 22.58 -10.56
CA ASN A 86 -7.80 22.71 -9.81
C ASN A 86 -7.04 21.38 -9.71
N VAL A 87 -7.42 20.37 -10.51
CA VAL A 87 -6.86 19.02 -10.39
C VAL A 87 -6.69 18.39 -11.77
N ILE A 88 -5.57 17.71 -11.98
CA ILE A 88 -5.37 16.77 -13.09
C ILE A 88 -5.19 15.38 -12.50
N ILE A 89 -5.97 14.42 -12.99
CA ILE A 89 -5.91 13.02 -12.53
C ILE A 89 -5.47 12.15 -13.72
N THR A 90 -4.39 11.41 -13.51
CA THR A 90 -3.91 10.36 -14.43
C THR A 90 -4.12 8.99 -13.80
N GLU A 91 -3.75 7.93 -14.52
CA GLU A 91 -3.80 6.56 -14.00
C GLU A 91 -2.90 6.32 -12.78
N PHE A 92 -1.84 7.12 -12.62
CA PHE A 92 -0.77 6.89 -11.65
C PHE A 92 -0.58 8.03 -10.64
N ALA A 93 -1.17 9.21 -10.88
CA ALA A 93 -1.02 10.35 -10.00
C ALA A 93 -2.16 11.36 -10.12
N ARG A 94 -2.37 12.11 -9.05
CA ARG A 94 -3.22 13.29 -8.94
C ARG A 94 -2.35 14.51 -8.70
N PHE A 95 -2.44 15.47 -9.61
CA PHE A 95 -1.79 16.77 -9.55
C PHE A 95 -2.80 17.79 -9.05
N THR A 96 -2.50 18.46 -7.94
CA THR A 96 -3.39 19.47 -7.34
C THR A 96 -2.76 20.85 -7.46
N PHE A 97 -3.57 21.82 -7.87
CA PHE A 97 -3.17 23.19 -8.13
C PHE A 97 -3.84 24.16 -7.15
N ASP A 98 -3.11 25.20 -6.76
CA ASP A 98 -3.64 26.35 -6.04
C ASP A 98 -3.14 27.63 -6.72
N ASN A 99 -4.06 28.57 -6.98
CA ASN A 99 -3.77 29.80 -7.73
C ASN A 99 -3.01 29.54 -9.05
N GLY A 100 -3.33 28.44 -9.73
CA GLY A 100 -2.71 28.02 -10.99
C GLY A 100 -1.32 27.40 -10.87
N LYS A 101 -0.78 27.25 -9.65
CA LYS A 101 0.53 26.62 -9.39
C LYS A 101 0.35 25.22 -8.81
N LEU A 102 1.23 24.30 -9.21
CA LEU A 102 1.23 22.95 -8.65
C LEU A 102 1.65 22.99 -7.19
N VAL A 103 0.82 22.45 -6.30
CA VAL A 103 1.08 22.40 -4.85
C VAL A 103 1.24 20.99 -4.32
N ASN A 104 0.70 19.98 -5.01
CA ASN A 104 0.77 18.59 -4.56
C ASN A 104 0.71 17.60 -5.73
N VAL A 105 1.43 16.48 -5.59
CA VAL A 105 1.35 15.30 -6.47
C VAL A 105 1.26 14.07 -5.57
N GLN A 106 0.23 13.24 -5.78
CA GLN A 106 -0.02 12.02 -4.99
C GLN A 106 -0.57 10.88 -5.83
#